data_AF-A0A399ET00-F1
#
_entry.id   AF-A0A399ET00-F1
#
_cell.length_a   1.000
_cell.length_b   1.000
_cell.length_c   1.000
_cell.angle_alpha   90.00
_cell.angle_beta   90.00
_cell.angle_gamma   90.00
#
_symmetry.space_group_name_H-M   'P 1'
#
loop_
_entity.id
_entity.type
_entity.pdbx_description
1 polymer ?
#
loop_
_entity_poly.entity_id
_entity_poly.type
_entity_poly.pdbx_seq_one_letter_code
_entity_poly.pdbx_strand_id
1 'polypeptide(L)'
;MEIGALILAGIALLAVFLFFYLVPVPLWITALFSGVNVPLTSLVGMRFRRIPPAKIVNPMIKAFKAGIPVETAKLEAQYLAGGNVDRVVDALIAADKAGIKLNFDRAAAIDLAGRDVLEAVKLSVNPKVITSPTVAGMAKDGIQLLVTARITVRANIDRLVGGAGEETIVARVGEGIVASIGQSEDHKMVLEQPDRISKTVLAKGLDAGTAFEILSVDIAEVDVGKNIGAQLRTDQAEADKKIAQAKAEERRAMAVALEQENAALVEAMRAKLVEAQAAVPLALAEALRSGRLGVMDYYQLKNIEADTDMRESISRASSGNIPEGGSGTSGTR
;
A
#
# COMPACT_ATOMS: atom_id res chain seq x y z
N MET A 1 -71.94 -53.48 7.03
CA MET A 1 -71.38 -53.63 5.66
C MET A 1 -70.96 -52.28 5.08
N GLU A 2 -71.76 -51.22 5.24
CA GLU A 2 -71.44 -49.89 4.66
C GLU A 2 -70.23 -49.20 5.31
N ILE A 3 -70.06 -49.28 6.63
CA ILE A 3 -68.92 -48.65 7.33
C ILE A 3 -67.59 -49.34 6.97
N GLY A 4 -67.58 -50.66 6.84
CA GLY A 4 -66.39 -51.42 6.41
C GLY A 4 -65.99 -51.12 4.97
N ALA A 5 -66.98 -50.96 4.08
CA ALA A 5 -66.74 -50.54 2.69
C ALA A 5 -66.22 -49.10 2.60
N LEU A 6 -66.73 -48.18 3.44
CA LEU A 6 -66.26 -46.79 3.53
C LEU A 6 -64.83 -46.69 4.08
N ILE A 7 -64.48 -47.48 5.11
CA ILE A 7 -63.12 -47.54 5.64
C ILE A 7 -62.14 -48.14 4.61
N LEU A 8 -62.54 -49.21 3.93
CA LEU A 8 -61.73 -49.83 2.89
C LEU A 8 -61.53 -48.89 1.68
N ALA A 9 -62.58 -48.19 1.27
CA ALA A 9 -62.51 -47.16 0.23
C ALA A 9 -61.64 -45.97 0.65
N GLY A 10 -61.71 -45.54 1.92
CA GLY A 10 -60.83 -44.51 2.48
C GLY A 10 -59.36 -44.91 2.49
N ILE A 11 -59.05 -46.15 2.90
CA ILE A 11 -57.68 -46.71 2.87
C ILE A 11 -57.18 -46.86 1.42
N ALA A 12 -58.03 -47.33 0.50
CA ALA A 12 -57.68 -47.44 -0.91
C ALA A 12 -57.39 -46.06 -1.52
N LEU A 13 -58.21 -45.05 -1.21
CA LEU A 13 -58.00 -43.68 -1.67
C LEU A 13 -56.73 -43.06 -1.08
N LEU A 14 -56.45 -43.30 0.20
CA LEU A 14 -55.20 -42.91 0.86
C LEU A 14 -53.97 -43.59 0.22
N ALA A 15 -54.06 -44.89 -0.07
CA ALA A 15 -52.99 -45.65 -0.72
C ALA A 15 -52.71 -45.15 -2.14
N VAL A 16 -53.77 -44.84 -2.90
CA VAL A 16 -53.65 -44.23 -4.24
C VAL A 16 -53.01 -42.84 -4.15
N PHE A 17 -53.42 -42.01 -3.19
CA PHE A 17 -52.83 -40.69 -2.99
C PHE A 17 -51.34 -40.79 -2.59
N LEU A 18 -51.00 -41.71 -1.69
CA LEU A 18 -49.62 -41.97 -1.27
C LEU A 18 -48.76 -42.49 -2.44
N PHE A 19 -49.33 -43.33 -3.30
CA PHE A 19 -48.66 -43.83 -4.50
C PHE A 19 -48.35 -42.70 -5.49
N PHE A 20 -49.32 -41.83 -5.81
CA PHE A 20 -49.10 -40.68 -6.68
C PHE A 20 -48.17 -39.62 -6.06
N TYR A 21 -48.15 -39.50 -4.73
CA TYR A 21 -47.20 -38.65 -4.02
C TYR A 21 -45.76 -39.18 -4.13
N LEU A 22 -45.58 -40.50 -4.00
CA LEU A 22 -44.27 -41.14 -4.03
C LEU A 22 -43.71 -41.27 -5.46
N VAL A 23 -44.55 -41.57 -6.45
CA VAL A 23 -44.12 -41.79 -7.83
C VAL A 23 -44.43 -40.56 -8.69
N PRO A 24 -43.41 -39.81 -9.15
CA PRO A 24 -43.62 -38.68 -10.06
C PRO A 24 -43.87 -39.19 -11.50
N VAL A 25 -45.06 -39.75 -11.74
CA VAL A 25 -45.46 -40.29 -13.05
C VAL A 25 -45.30 -39.29 -14.20
N PRO A 26 -45.65 -37.99 -14.07
CA PRO A 26 -45.46 -37.03 -15.16
C PRO A 26 -43.99 -36.83 -15.56
N LEU A 27 -43.08 -36.85 -14.58
CA LEU A 27 -41.64 -36.71 -14.81
C LEU A 27 -41.08 -37.94 -15.53
N TRP A 28 -41.52 -39.13 -15.13
CA TRP A 28 -41.13 -40.38 -15.76
C TRP A 28 -41.55 -40.43 -17.24
N ILE A 29 -42.80 -40.05 -17.53
CA ILE A 29 -43.31 -39.96 -18.89
C ILE A 29 -42.45 -38.99 -19.72
N THR A 30 -42.10 -37.83 -19.16
CA THR A 30 -41.27 -36.82 -19.84
C THR A 30 -39.86 -37.35 -20.15
N ALA A 31 -39.27 -38.12 -19.23
CA ALA A 31 -37.97 -38.75 -19.43
C ALA A 31 -38.02 -39.80 -20.55
N LEU A 32 -39.05 -40.65 -20.55
CA LEU A 32 -39.26 -41.69 -21.54
C LEU A 32 -39.41 -41.10 -22.96
N PHE A 33 -40.26 -40.07 -23.12
CA PHE A 33 -40.41 -39.36 -24.39
C PHE A 33 -39.15 -38.62 -24.84
N SER A 34 -38.28 -38.26 -23.90
CA SER A 34 -36.99 -37.64 -24.21
C SER A 34 -35.89 -38.66 -24.53
N GLY A 35 -36.19 -39.96 -24.53
CA GLY A 35 -35.23 -41.05 -24.79
C GLY A 35 -34.34 -41.41 -23.60
N VAL A 36 -34.64 -40.88 -22.42
CA VAL A 36 -33.86 -41.12 -21.19
C VAL A 36 -34.50 -42.23 -20.38
N ASN A 37 -33.87 -43.41 -20.39
CA ASN A 37 -34.36 -44.60 -19.71
C ASN A 37 -34.06 -44.57 -18.20
N VAL A 38 -34.96 -43.99 -17.40
CA VAL A 38 -34.92 -44.06 -15.93
C VAL A 38 -36.04 -44.98 -15.45
N PRO A 39 -35.73 -46.10 -14.77
CA PRO A 39 -36.76 -47.01 -14.28
C PRO A 39 -37.54 -46.36 -13.13
N LEU A 40 -38.82 -46.72 -12.98
CA LEU A 40 -39.69 -46.22 -11.90
C LEU A 40 -39.07 -46.47 -10.51
N THR A 41 -38.37 -47.59 -10.36
CA THR A 41 -37.67 -47.98 -9.13
C THR A 41 -36.58 -46.98 -8.75
N SER A 42 -35.85 -46.40 -9.71
CA SER A 42 -34.84 -45.37 -9.44
C SER A 42 -35.48 -44.06 -8.97
N LEU A 43 -36.62 -43.64 -9.53
CA LEU A 43 -37.32 -42.42 -9.09
C LEU A 43 -37.81 -42.53 -7.65
N VAL A 44 -38.32 -43.71 -7.27
CA VAL A 44 -38.71 -44.02 -5.91
C VAL A 44 -37.47 -44.07 -5.00
N GLY A 45 -36.38 -44.70 -5.46
CA GLY A 45 -35.10 -44.76 -4.76
C GLY A 45 -34.50 -43.38 -4.46
N MET A 46 -34.58 -42.43 -5.40
CA MET A 46 -34.15 -41.05 -5.20
C MET A 46 -34.88 -40.39 -4.03
N ARG A 47 -36.20 -40.58 -3.91
CA ARG A 47 -36.98 -40.03 -2.78
C ARG A 47 -36.56 -40.65 -1.45
N PHE A 48 -36.28 -41.95 -1.40
CA PHE A 48 -35.77 -42.59 -0.18
C PHE A 48 -34.40 -42.02 0.24
N ARG A 49 -33.55 -41.65 -0.73
CA ARG A 49 -32.28 -40.95 -0.50
C ARG A 49 -32.44 -39.44 -0.24
N ARG A 50 -33.67 -38.94 -0.11
CA ARG A 50 -34.02 -37.51 0.04
C ARG A 50 -33.55 -36.61 -1.13
N ILE A 51 -33.45 -37.18 -2.33
CA ILE A 51 -33.12 -36.46 -3.57
C ILE A 51 -34.44 -36.16 -4.32
N PRO A 52 -34.77 -34.90 -4.62
CA PRO A 52 -35.90 -34.56 -5.46
C PRO A 52 -35.67 -35.07 -6.90
N PRO A 53 -36.47 -36.02 -7.43
CA PRO A 53 -36.19 -36.61 -8.74
C PRO A 53 -36.14 -35.61 -9.89
N ALA A 54 -36.93 -34.53 -9.82
CA ALA A 54 -36.96 -33.47 -10.82
C ALA A 54 -35.61 -32.75 -10.99
N LYS A 55 -34.81 -32.63 -9.91
CA LYS A 55 -33.50 -31.99 -9.93
C LYS A 55 -32.41 -32.84 -10.60
N ILE A 56 -32.66 -34.12 -10.82
CA ILE A 56 -31.73 -35.04 -11.49
C ILE A 56 -32.20 -35.31 -12.92
N VAL A 57 -33.48 -35.65 -13.10
CA VAL A 57 -34.04 -36.05 -14.39
C VAL A 57 -34.06 -34.90 -15.40
N ASN A 58 -34.39 -33.67 -14.98
CA ASN A 58 -34.43 -32.54 -15.91
C ASN A 58 -33.04 -32.22 -16.49
N PRO A 59 -31.96 -32.09 -15.67
CA PRO A 59 -30.60 -31.98 -16.21
C PRO A 59 -30.20 -33.20 -17.04
N MET A 60 -30.58 -34.42 -16.65
CA MET A 60 -30.26 -35.62 -17.42
C MET A 60 -30.89 -35.60 -18.83
N ILE A 61 -32.14 -35.12 -18.96
CA ILE A 61 -32.80 -34.92 -20.25
C ILE A 61 -32.05 -33.87 -21.09
N LYS A 62 -31.61 -32.76 -20.48
CA LYS A 62 -30.80 -31.75 -21.18
C LYS A 62 -29.50 -32.34 -21.70
N ALA A 63 -28.77 -33.07 -20.87
CA ALA A 63 -27.50 -33.71 -21.22
C ALA A 63 -27.67 -34.70 -22.38
N PHE A 64 -28.68 -35.57 -22.30
CA PHE A 64 -28.97 -36.56 -23.35
C PHE A 64 -29.33 -35.90 -24.69
N LYS A 65 -30.18 -34.86 -24.67
CA LYS A 65 -30.53 -34.09 -25.88
C LYS A 65 -29.33 -33.34 -26.47
N ALA A 66 -28.35 -32.98 -25.65
CA ALA A 66 -27.10 -32.38 -26.10
C ALA A 66 -26.05 -33.42 -26.54
N GLY A 67 -26.35 -34.73 -26.45
CA GLY A 67 -25.41 -35.79 -26.80
C GLY A 67 -24.30 -36.02 -25.77
N ILE A 68 -24.43 -35.47 -24.56
CA ILE A 68 -23.41 -35.59 -23.51
C ILE A 68 -23.73 -36.81 -22.64
N PRO A 69 -22.85 -37.82 -22.59
CA PRO A 69 -23.07 -39.00 -21.76
C PRO A 69 -22.87 -38.62 -20.29
N VAL A 70 -23.94 -38.73 -19.48
CA VAL A 70 -23.87 -38.50 -18.04
C VAL A 70 -24.56 -39.63 -17.30
N GLU A 71 -23.87 -40.17 -16.30
CA GLU A 71 -24.38 -41.24 -15.45
C GLU A 71 -25.31 -40.70 -14.36
N THR A 72 -26.45 -41.36 -14.16
CA THR A 72 -27.41 -40.99 -13.11
C THR A 72 -26.78 -41.01 -11.72
N ALA A 73 -25.91 -41.99 -11.45
CA ALA A 73 -25.21 -42.12 -10.16
C ALA A 73 -24.32 -40.90 -9.86
N LYS A 74 -23.64 -40.34 -10.87
CA LYS A 74 -22.78 -39.16 -10.71
C LYS A 74 -23.59 -37.89 -10.45
N LEU A 75 -24.74 -37.75 -11.11
CA LEU A 75 -25.68 -36.63 -10.87
C LEU A 75 -26.26 -36.69 -9.44
N GLU A 76 -26.66 -37.89 -8.99
CA GLU A 76 -27.12 -38.11 -7.62
C GLU A 76 -26.02 -37.80 -6.59
N ALA A 77 -24.80 -38.27 -6.83
CA ALA A 77 -23.66 -38.01 -5.95
C ALA A 77 -23.34 -36.52 -5.83
N GLN A 78 -23.36 -35.77 -6.93
CA GLN A 78 -23.14 -34.32 -6.92
C GLN A 78 -24.22 -33.60 -6.12
N TYR A 79 -25.49 -33.98 -6.27
CA TYR A 79 -26.59 -33.40 -5.50
C TYR A 79 -26.45 -33.68 -4.00
N LEU A 80 -26.09 -34.91 -3.63
CA LEU A 80 -25.88 -35.31 -2.24
C LEU A 80 -24.68 -34.59 -1.61
N ALA A 81 -23.65 -34.29 -2.39
CA ALA A 81 -22.51 -33.48 -1.97
C ALA A 81 -22.86 -31.98 -1.79
N GLY A 82 -24.09 -31.57 -2.11
CA GLY A 82 -24.56 -30.18 -2.00
C GLY A 82 -24.33 -29.33 -3.24
N GLY A 83 -23.90 -29.93 -4.35
CA GLY A 83 -23.67 -29.24 -5.62
C GLY A 83 -24.95 -28.99 -6.43
N ASN A 84 -24.85 -28.10 -7.41
CA ASN A 84 -25.91 -27.77 -8.36
C ASN A 84 -25.76 -28.56 -9.66
N VAL A 85 -26.52 -29.65 -9.75
CA VAL A 85 -26.54 -30.55 -10.91
C VAL A 85 -26.94 -29.84 -12.22
N ASP A 86 -27.90 -28.91 -12.16
CA ASP A 86 -28.39 -28.21 -13.36
C ASP A 86 -27.31 -27.30 -13.94
N ARG A 87 -26.60 -26.55 -13.08
CA ARG A 87 -25.48 -25.70 -13.48
C ARG A 87 -24.33 -26.51 -14.09
N VAL A 88 -23.98 -27.65 -13.48
CA VAL A 88 -22.91 -28.53 -13.98
C VAL A 88 -23.25 -29.05 -15.37
N VAL A 89 -24.47 -29.51 -15.60
CA VAL A 89 -24.89 -29.99 -16.92
C VAL A 89 -24.94 -28.86 -17.94
N ASP A 90 -25.50 -27.69 -17.59
CA ASP A 90 -25.53 -26.54 -18.49
C ASP A 90 -24.10 -26.09 -18.87
N ALA A 91 -23.14 -26.16 -17.93
CA ALA A 91 -21.73 -25.87 -18.19
C ALA A 91 -21.08 -26.91 -19.13
N LEU A 92 -21.39 -28.19 -18.97
CA LEU A 92 -20.91 -29.25 -19.88
C LEU A 92 -21.45 -29.05 -21.31
N ILE A 93 -22.74 -28.71 -21.44
CA ILE A 93 -23.36 -28.40 -22.75
C ILE A 93 -22.70 -27.18 -23.38
N ALA A 94 -22.45 -26.13 -22.60
CA ALA A 94 -21.76 -24.94 -23.09
C ALA A 94 -20.32 -25.25 -23.51
N ALA A 95 -19.61 -26.08 -22.76
CA ALA A 95 -18.23 -26.45 -23.05
C ALA A 95 -18.11 -27.28 -24.32
N ASP A 96 -18.99 -28.27 -24.51
CA ASP A 96 -19.02 -29.12 -25.70
C ASP A 96 -19.31 -28.30 -26.97
N LYS A 97 -20.32 -27.41 -26.92
CA LYS A 97 -20.62 -26.48 -28.03
C LYS A 97 -19.48 -25.52 -28.36
N ALA A 98 -18.66 -25.19 -27.36
CA ALA A 98 -17.50 -24.33 -27.52
C ALA A 98 -16.20 -25.08 -27.88
N GLY A 99 -16.24 -26.42 -28.00
CA GLY A 99 -15.06 -27.25 -28.27
C GLY A 99 -14.09 -27.35 -27.09
N ILE A 100 -14.53 -27.05 -25.87
CA ILE A 100 -13.72 -27.10 -24.65
C ILE A 100 -13.87 -28.50 -24.02
N LYS A 101 -12.74 -29.18 -23.78
CA LYS A 101 -12.72 -30.50 -23.13
C LYS A 101 -12.97 -30.37 -21.62
N LEU A 102 -14.24 -30.44 -21.21
CA LEU A 102 -14.65 -30.44 -19.81
C LEU A 102 -15.30 -31.78 -19.42
N ASN A 103 -14.69 -32.48 -18.45
CA ASN A 103 -15.23 -33.72 -17.91
C ASN A 103 -16.22 -33.45 -16.77
N PHE A 104 -17.21 -34.33 -16.58
CA PHE A 104 -18.18 -34.23 -15.49
C PHE A 104 -17.51 -34.08 -14.12
N ASP A 105 -16.52 -34.92 -13.82
CA ASP A 105 -15.87 -34.93 -12.51
C ASP A 105 -15.14 -33.61 -12.21
N ARG A 106 -14.61 -32.94 -13.25
CA ARG A 106 -13.99 -31.61 -13.13
C ARG A 106 -15.04 -30.52 -12.93
N ALA A 107 -16.11 -30.53 -13.72
CA ALA A 107 -17.21 -29.59 -13.58
C ALA A 107 -17.85 -29.68 -12.18
N ALA A 108 -18.04 -30.91 -11.69
CA ALA A 108 -18.49 -31.20 -10.33
C ALA A 108 -17.55 -30.63 -9.26
N ALA A 109 -16.24 -30.82 -9.41
CA ALA A 109 -15.24 -30.29 -8.48
C ALA A 109 -15.23 -28.75 -8.43
N ILE A 110 -15.40 -28.07 -9.57
CA ILE A 110 -15.47 -26.61 -9.64
C ILE A 110 -16.72 -26.10 -8.90
N ASP A 111 -17.87 -26.74 -9.11
CA ASP A 111 -19.13 -26.37 -8.46
C ASP A 111 -19.08 -26.59 -6.94
N LEU A 112 -18.50 -27.72 -6.48
CA LEU A 112 -18.30 -28.00 -5.06
C LEU A 112 -17.27 -27.06 -4.40
N ALA A 113 -16.32 -26.52 -5.16
CA ALA A 113 -15.42 -25.48 -4.69
C ALA A 113 -16.11 -24.10 -4.53
N GLY A 114 -17.42 -24.02 -4.79
CA GLY A 114 -18.21 -22.80 -4.65
C GLY A 114 -18.06 -21.82 -5.80
N ARG A 115 -17.49 -22.25 -6.95
CA ARG A 115 -17.34 -21.41 -8.15
C ARG A 115 -18.42 -21.74 -9.18
N ASP A 116 -18.86 -20.73 -9.93
CA ASP A 116 -19.83 -20.94 -11.01
C ASP A 116 -19.15 -21.51 -12.26
N VAL A 117 -19.32 -22.82 -12.48
CA VAL A 117 -18.76 -23.54 -13.63
C VAL A 117 -19.28 -22.98 -14.96
N LEU A 118 -20.55 -22.62 -15.03
CA LEU A 118 -21.18 -22.15 -16.26
C LEU A 118 -20.62 -20.78 -16.64
N GLU A 119 -20.45 -19.90 -15.66
CA GLU A 119 -19.81 -18.61 -15.87
C GLU A 119 -18.35 -18.79 -16.32
N ALA A 120 -17.60 -19.69 -15.71
CA ALA A 120 -16.22 -19.96 -16.11
C ALA A 120 -16.11 -20.48 -17.55
N VAL A 121 -17.00 -21.38 -17.99
CA VAL A 121 -17.03 -21.82 -19.39
C VAL A 121 -17.37 -20.67 -20.33
N LYS A 122 -18.35 -19.82 -19.98
CA LYS A 122 -18.69 -18.62 -20.77
C LYS A 122 -17.50 -17.66 -20.88
N LEU A 123 -16.81 -17.40 -19.78
CA LEU A 123 -15.60 -16.56 -19.73
C LEU A 123 -14.43 -17.17 -20.50
N SER A 124 -14.40 -18.50 -20.65
CA SER A 124 -13.41 -19.18 -21.48
C SER A 124 -13.62 -18.91 -22.97
N VAL A 125 -14.88 -18.79 -23.41
CA VAL A 125 -15.24 -18.51 -24.81
C VAL A 125 -15.23 -17.02 -25.11
N ASN A 126 -15.85 -16.22 -24.25
CA ASN A 126 -15.98 -14.79 -24.39
C ASN A 126 -15.18 -14.10 -23.27
N PRO A 127 -13.99 -13.56 -23.57
CA PRO A 127 -13.17 -12.87 -22.60
C PRO A 127 -13.91 -11.68 -21.96
N LYS A 128 -13.55 -11.38 -20.72
CA LYS A 128 -14.08 -10.23 -19.97
C LYS A 128 -12.97 -9.20 -19.77
N VAL A 129 -13.34 -7.93 -19.85
CA VAL A 129 -12.44 -6.81 -19.56
C VAL A 129 -12.62 -6.39 -18.11
N ILE A 130 -11.50 -6.35 -17.38
CA ILE A 130 -11.41 -5.89 -15.99
C ILE A 130 -10.55 -4.63 -15.97
N THR A 131 -11.05 -3.56 -15.35
CA THR A 131 -10.28 -2.33 -15.20
C THR A 131 -9.51 -2.37 -13.89
N SER A 132 -8.22 -2.04 -13.93
CA SER A 132 -7.40 -1.88 -12.73
C SER A 132 -7.78 -0.58 -12.01
N PRO A 133 -7.60 -0.50 -10.67
CA PRO A 133 -7.55 0.81 -10.02
C PRO A 133 -6.41 1.65 -10.60
N THR A 134 -6.46 2.97 -10.42
CA THR A 134 -5.38 3.86 -10.85
C THR A 134 -4.11 3.56 -10.06
N VAL A 135 -3.07 3.18 -10.78
CA VAL A 135 -1.77 2.81 -10.22
C VAL A 135 -0.82 3.99 -10.37
N ALA A 136 -0.13 4.37 -9.28
CA ALA A 136 0.86 5.43 -9.30
C ALA A 136 2.28 4.86 -9.38
N GLY A 137 3.06 5.32 -10.36
CA GLY A 137 4.49 5.02 -10.50
C GLY A 137 5.32 6.31 -10.61
N MET A 138 6.62 6.24 -10.32
CA MET A 138 7.54 7.36 -10.49
C MET A 138 8.61 6.96 -11.51
N ALA A 139 8.84 7.80 -12.52
CA ALA A 139 9.96 7.62 -13.44
C ALA A 139 11.28 8.11 -12.81
N LYS A 140 12.42 7.76 -13.40
CA LYS A 140 13.75 8.12 -12.85
C LYS A 140 14.01 9.62 -12.80
N ASP A 141 13.30 10.41 -13.60
CA ASP A 141 13.30 11.88 -13.57
C ASP A 141 12.58 12.49 -12.35
N GLY A 142 11.93 11.66 -11.52
CA GLY A 142 11.22 12.09 -10.32
C GLY A 142 9.78 12.56 -10.57
N ILE A 143 9.24 12.36 -11.77
CA ILE A 143 7.86 12.71 -12.10
C ILE A 143 6.96 11.49 -11.89
N GLN A 144 5.84 11.73 -11.20
CA GLN A 144 4.82 10.73 -10.96
C GLN A 144 3.90 10.59 -12.17
N LEU A 145 3.59 9.34 -12.53
CA LEU A 145 2.59 8.99 -13.54
C LEU A 145 1.48 8.18 -12.88
N LEU A 146 0.25 8.52 -13.22
CA LEU A 146 -0.96 7.80 -12.82
C LEU A 146 -1.44 7.02 -14.03
N VAL A 147 -1.52 5.70 -13.91
CA VAL A 147 -1.84 4.81 -15.03
C VAL A 147 -3.01 3.92 -14.67
N THR A 148 -3.99 3.87 -15.56
CA THR A 148 -5.13 2.96 -15.46
C THR A 148 -5.04 1.96 -16.60
N ALA A 149 -5.16 0.66 -16.32
CA ALA A 149 -5.09 -0.40 -17.31
C ALA A 149 -6.41 -1.17 -17.44
N ARG A 150 -6.72 -1.63 -18.65
CA ARG A 150 -7.78 -2.57 -18.98
C ARG A 150 -7.16 -3.92 -19.25
N ILE A 151 -7.55 -4.93 -18.48
CA ILE A 151 -7.00 -6.28 -18.54
C ILE A 151 -8.07 -7.18 -19.15
N THR A 152 -7.78 -7.75 -20.31
CA THR A 152 -8.66 -8.73 -20.95
C THR A 152 -8.26 -10.11 -20.47
N VAL A 153 -9.15 -10.75 -19.70
CA VAL A 153 -8.92 -12.07 -19.13
C VAL A 153 -9.88 -13.12 -19.68
N ARG A 154 -9.41 -14.34 -19.74
CA ARG A 154 -10.19 -15.54 -20.05
C ARG A 154 -10.05 -16.55 -18.91
N ALA A 155 -11.10 -17.29 -18.60
CA ALA A 155 -11.01 -18.34 -17.60
C ALA A 155 -10.19 -19.54 -18.12
N ASN A 156 -9.23 -20.00 -17.32
CA ASN A 156 -8.50 -21.23 -17.56
C ASN A 156 -9.16 -22.37 -16.79
N ILE A 157 -9.89 -23.22 -17.51
CA ILE A 157 -10.71 -24.30 -16.94
C ILE A 157 -9.85 -25.33 -16.18
N ASP A 158 -8.59 -25.56 -16.60
CA ASP A 158 -7.70 -26.53 -15.95
C ASP A 158 -7.22 -26.06 -14.56
N ARG A 159 -7.15 -24.73 -14.34
CA ARG A 159 -6.62 -24.13 -13.10
C ARG A 159 -7.67 -23.42 -12.26
N LEU A 160 -8.94 -23.59 -12.60
CA LEU A 160 -10.05 -22.89 -11.95
C LEU A 160 -10.25 -23.31 -10.48
N VAL A 161 -9.91 -24.56 -10.15
CA VAL A 161 -9.91 -25.08 -8.77
C VAL A 161 -8.54 -24.87 -8.15
N GLY A 162 -8.49 -24.08 -7.06
CA GLY A 162 -7.25 -23.78 -6.33
C GLY A 162 -6.38 -22.66 -6.93
N GLY A 163 -6.69 -22.17 -8.13
CA GLY A 163 -6.03 -21.01 -8.72
C GLY A 163 -6.40 -19.69 -8.06
N ALA A 164 -5.49 -18.73 -8.10
CA ALA A 164 -5.73 -17.38 -7.61
C ALA A 164 -6.76 -16.62 -8.48
N GLY A 165 -7.53 -15.73 -7.84
CA GLY A 165 -8.67 -15.02 -8.46
C GLY A 165 -8.31 -13.79 -9.28
N GLU A 166 -9.34 -13.07 -9.75
CA GLU A 166 -9.21 -11.83 -10.54
C GLU A 166 -8.39 -10.76 -9.78
N GLU A 167 -8.61 -10.61 -8.48
CA GLU A 167 -7.92 -9.62 -7.63
C GLU A 167 -6.40 -9.78 -7.66
N THR A 168 -5.92 -11.03 -7.67
CA THR A 168 -4.48 -11.33 -7.73
C THR A 168 -3.88 -10.92 -9.07
N ILE A 169 -4.62 -11.06 -10.16
CA ILE A 169 -4.19 -10.62 -11.49
C ILE A 169 -4.10 -9.10 -11.54
N VAL A 170 -5.12 -8.40 -11.04
CA VAL A 170 -5.11 -6.93 -10.98
C VAL A 170 -3.92 -6.43 -10.17
N ALA A 171 -3.62 -7.05 -9.02
CA ALA A 171 -2.48 -6.68 -8.19
C ALA A 171 -1.13 -6.91 -8.90
N ARG A 172 -0.95 -8.08 -9.53
CA ARG A 172 0.29 -8.41 -10.27
C ARG A 172 0.50 -7.52 -11.50
N VAL A 173 -0.56 -7.22 -12.23
CA VAL A 173 -0.52 -6.26 -13.33
C VAL A 173 -0.16 -4.87 -12.81
N GLY A 174 -0.74 -4.44 -11.70
CA GLY A 174 -0.39 -3.18 -11.03
C GLY A 174 1.09 -3.11 -10.64
N GLU A 175 1.63 -4.15 -10.01
CA GLU A 175 3.06 -4.26 -9.69
C GLU A 175 3.92 -4.18 -10.96
N GLY A 176 3.53 -4.90 -12.02
CA GLY A 176 4.19 -4.86 -13.31
C GLY A 176 4.24 -3.45 -13.91
N ILE A 177 3.13 -2.71 -13.84
CA ILE A 177 3.02 -1.33 -14.32
C ILE A 177 3.95 -0.42 -13.52
N VAL A 178 3.92 -0.47 -12.18
CA VAL A 178 4.81 0.33 -11.31
C VAL A 178 6.28 0.05 -11.65
N ALA A 179 6.64 -1.22 -11.77
CA ALA A 179 8.00 -1.63 -12.10
C ALA A 179 8.44 -1.11 -13.49
N SER A 180 7.55 -1.13 -14.48
CA SER A 180 7.85 -0.63 -15.82
C SER A 180 8.03 0.90 -15.84
N ILE A 181 7.21 1.64 -15.09
CA ILE A 181 7.34 3.10 -14.96
C ILE A 181 8.67 3.44 -14.25
N GLY A 182 9.00 2.73 -13.16
CA GLY A 182 10.25 2.94 -12.41
C GLY A 182 11.52 2.63 -13.19
N GLN A 183 11.44 1.82 -14.24
CA GLN A 183 12.58 1.55 -15.13
C GLN A 183 12.75 2.60 -16.24
N SER A 184 11.77 3.47 -16.45
CA SER A 184 11.82 4.50 -17.49
C SER A 184 12.68 5.69 -17.07
N GLU A 185 13.55 6.17 -17.97
CA GLU A 185 14.46 7.29 -17.69
C GLU A 185 13.71 8.63 -17.52
N ASP A 186 12.71 8.88 -18.36
CA ASP A 186 11.91 10.10 -18.39
C ASP A 186 10.42 9.74 -18.51
N HIS A 187 9.54 10.47 -17.82
CA HIS A 187 8.08 10.35 -17.95
C HIS A 187 7.60 10.49 -19.40
N LYS A 188 8.31 11.26 -20.23
CA LYS A 188 7.99 11.42 -21.66
C LYS A 188 8.05 10.10 -22.42
N MET A 189 8.97 9.20 -22.10
CA MET A 189 9.06 7.90 -22.77
C MET A 189 7.80 7.06 -22.58
N VAL A 190 7.17 7.20 -21.41
CA VAL A 190 5.92 6.51 -21.10
C VAL A 190 4.73 7.15 -21.84
N LEU A 191 4.72 8.48 -21.95
CA LEU A 191 3.68 9.21 -22.68
C LEU A 191 3.75 9.01 -24.20
N GLU A 192 4.96 8.94 -24.76
CA GLU A 192 5.18 8.70 -26.18
C GLU A 192 4.77 7.28 -26.60
N GLN A 193 4.97 6.29 -25.73
CA GLN A 193 4.67 4.89 -26.05
C GLN A 193 4.16 4.09 -24.82
N PRO A 194 2.90 4.29 -24.40
CA PRO A 194 2.32 3.59 -23.25
C PRO A 194 2.25 2.06 -23.45
N ASP A 195 2.17 1.61 -24.70
CA ASP A 195 2.16 0.18 -25.06
C ASP A 195 3.44 -0.57 -24.68
N ARG A 196 4.54 0.13 -24.36
CA ARG A 196 5.76 -0.54 -23.86
C ARG A 196 5.53 -1.14 -22.48
N ILE A 197 4.69 -0.49 -21.66
CA ILE A 197 4.32 -0.99 -20.34
C ILE A 197 3.60 -2.32 -20.50
N SER A 198 2.54 -2.37 -21.31
CA SER A 198 1.76 -3.59 -21.50
C SER A 198 2.59 -4.77 -22.00
N LYS A 199 3.47 -4.56 -22.98
CA LYS A 199 4.37 -5.61 -23.50
C LYS A 199 5.33 -6.13 -22.43
N THR A 200 5.90 -5.23 -21.63
CA THR A 200 6.85 -5.59 -20.56
C THR A 200 6.16 -6.35 -19.43
N VAL A 201 4.92 -5.95 -19.11
CA VAL A 201 4.06 -6.57 -18.09
C VAL A 201 3.61 -7.96 -18.52
N LEU A 202 3.14 -8.13 -19.76
CA LEU A 202 2.74 -9.43 -20.32
C LEU A 202 3.90 -10.42 -20.41
N ALA A 203 5.12 -9.95 -20.73
CA ALA A 203 6.31 -10.80 -20.84
C ALA A 203 6.71 -11.49 -19.52
N LYS A 204 6.23 -11.00 -18.37
CA LYS A 204 6.55 -11.57 -17.04
C LYS A 204 5.69 -12.79 -16.66
N GLY A 205 4.70 -13.18 -17.45
CA GLY A 205 3.87 -14.37 -17.16
C GLY A 205 3.05 -14.23 -15.88
N LEU A 206 2.31 -13.14 -15.75
CA LEU A 206 1.58 -12.76 -14.53
C LEU A 206 0.40 -13.69 -14.18
N ASP A 207 -0.01 -14.50 -15.14
CA ASP A 207 -1.05 -15.53 -15.08
C ASP A 207 -0.56 -16.90 -14.57
N ALA A 208 0.72 -17.00 -14.17
CA ALA A 208 1.24 -18.21 -13.56
C ALA A 208 0.52 -18.53 -12.23
N GLY A 209 -0.15 -19.69 -12.18
CA GLY A 209 -0.88 -20.15 -10.99
C GLY A 209 -2.22 -19.46 -10.73
N THR A 210 -2.75 -18.70 -11.70
CA THR A 210 -4.06 -18.06 -11.60
C THR A 210 -5.14 -18.91 -12.28
N ALA A 211 -6.39 -18.70 -11.87
CA ALA A 211 -7.57 -19.31 -12.47
C ALA A 211 -7.95 -18.70 -13.83
N PHE A 212 -7.27 -17.62 -14.23
CA PHE A 212 -7.47 -16.93 -15.50
C PHE A 212 -6.17 -16.81 -16.25
N GLU A 213 -6.29 -16.65 -17.57
CA GLU A 213 -5.22 -16.37 -18.52
C GLU A 213 -5.40 -14.94 -19.04
N ILE A 214 -4.31 -14.20 -19.15
CA ILE A 214 -4.33 -12.80 -19.58
C ILE A 214 -4.12 -12.77 -21.10
N LEU A 215 -5.11 -12.29 -21.85
CA LEU A 215 -4.99 -12.12 -23.30
C LEU A 215 -4.29 -10.81 -23.66
N SER A 216 -4.72 -9.71 -23.02
CA SER A 216 -4.14 -8.40 -23.23
C SER A 216 -4.16 -7.59 -21.93
N VAL A 217 -3.17 -6.71 -21.81
CA VAL A 217 -3.18 -5.60 -20.87
C VAL A 217 -3.09 -4.36 -21.72
N ASP A 218 -4.08 -3.50 -21.70
CA ASP A 218 -4.15 -2.29 -22.51
C ASP A 218 -4.14 -1.09 -21.58
N ILE A 219 -3.30 -0.09 -21.86
CA ILE A 219 -3.28 1.13 -21.04
C ILE A 219 -4.47 2.00 -21.45
N ALA A 220 -5.37 2.27 -20.51
CA ALA A 220 -6.58 3.03 -20.76
C ALA A 220 -6.35 4.55 -20.67
N GLU A 221 -5.56 4.98 -19.68
CA GLU A 221 -5.29 6.39 -19.38
C GLU A 221 -3.92 6.51 -18.71
N VAL A 222 -3.20 7.59 -19.03
CA VAL A 222 -1.90 7.95 -18.43
C VAL A 222 -1.92 9.45 -18.15
N ASP A 223 -1.88 9.81 -16.86
CA ASP A 223 -1.83 11.18 -16.41
C ASP A 223 -0.50 11.51 -15.72
N VAL A 224 -0.05 12.75 -15.89
CA VAL A 224 1.10 13.28 -15.16
C VAL A 224 0.63 13.81 -13.80
N GLY A 225 1.17 13.22 -12.73
CA GLY A 225 0.90 13.58 -11.35
C GLY A 225 1.85 14.66 -10.83
N LYS A 226 2.36 14.47 -9.62
CA LYS A 226 3.25 15.41 -8.95
C LYS A 226 4.71 15.22 -9.36
N ASN A 227 5.48 16.31 -9.36
CA ASN A 227 6.93 16.23 -9.45
C ASN A 227 7.54 15.97 -8.07
N ILE A 228 7.59 14.69 -7.69
CA ILE A 228 8.11 14.26 -6.39
C ILE A 228 9.61 14.59 -6.27
N GLY A 229 10.37 14.53 -7.36
CA GLY A 229 11.78 14.93 -7.36
C GLY A 229 12.00 16.39 -6.98
N ALA A 230 11.18 17.31 -7.50
CA ALA A 230 11.22 18.72 -7.13
C ALA A 230 10.80 18.94 -5.67
N GLN A 231 9.78 18.22 -5.21
CA GLN A 231 9.31 18.29 -3.83
C GLN A 231 10.39 17.81 -2.85
N LEU A 232 10.98 16.64 -3.08
CA LEU A 232 12.07 16.10 -2.26
C LEU A 232 13.29 17.04 -2.23
N ARG A 233 13.64 17.68 -3.35
CA ARG A 233 14.72 18.69 -3.36
C ARG A 233 14.39 19.92 -2.53
N THR A 234 13.12 20.36 -2.55
CA THR A 234 12.66 21.48 -1.73
C THR A 234 12.71 21.11 -0.25
N ASP A 235 12.23 19.93 0.10
CA ASP A 235 12.22 19.41 1.47
C ASP A 235 13.65 19.25 2.01
N GLN A 236 14.58 18.75 1.18
CA GLN A 236 16.00 18.66 1.51
C GLN A 236 16.62 20.05 1.72
N ALA A 237 16.37 21.00 0.82
CA ALA A 237 16.88 22.36 0.96
C ALA A 237 16.33 23.07 2.22
N GLU A 238 15.08 22.82 2.58
CA GLU A 238 14.49 23.36 3.81
C GLU A 238 15.12 22.73 5.06
N ALA A 239 15.37 21.42 5.04
CA ALA A 239 16.09 20.74 6.11
C ALA A 239 17.52 21.27 6.27
N ASP A 240 18.26 21.43 5.16
CA ASP A 240 19.60 22.00 5.15
C ASP A 240 19.63 23.44 5.67
N LYS A 241 18.64 24.25 5.28
CA LYS A 241 18.46 25.61 5.80
C LYS A 241 18.26 25.61 7.32
N LYS A 242 17.42 24.72 7.85
CA LYS A 242 17.20 24.59 9.30
C LYS A 242 18.48 24.19 10.04
N ILE A 243 19.25 23.26 9.50
CA ILE A 243 20.54 22.84 10.08
C ILE A 243 21.54 24.00 10.04
N ALA A 244 21.62 24.73 8.93
CA ALA A 244 22.50 25.88 8.79
C ALA A 244 22.14 27.01 9.77
N GLN A 245 20.85 27.28 9.95
CA GLN A 245 20.35 28.25 10.93
C GLN A 245 20.69 27.83 12.35
N ALA A 246 20.46 26.57 12.73
CA ALA A 246 20.80 26.04 14.04
C ALA A 246 22.30 26.15 14.34
N LYS A 247 23.17 25.79 13.38
CA LYS A 247 24.63 25.95 13.51
C LYS A 247 25.06 27.41 13.63
N ALA A 248 24.39 28.32 12.92
CA ALA A 248 24.68 29.75 13.02
C ALA A 248 24.28 30.29 14.40
N GLU A 249 23.15 29.84 14.94
CA GLU A 249 22.69 30.19 16.28
C GLU A 249 23.60 29.61 17.37
N GLU A 250 24.02 28.35 17.25
CA GLU A 250 25.00 27.72 18.13
C GLU A 250 26.32 28.51 18.16
N ARG A 251 26.85 28.90 16.99
CA ARG A 251 28.06 29.73 16.90
C ARG A 251 27.88 31.10 17.54
N ARG A 252 26.72 31.74 17.35
CA ARG A 252 26.42 33.02 18.01
C ARG A 252 26.37 32.86 19.52
N ALA A 253 25.70 31.82 20.02
CA ALA A 253 25.62 31.53 21.44
C ALA A 253 27.01 31.26 22.05
N MET A 254 27.87 30.48 21.35
CA MET A 254 29.26 30.26 21.78
C MET A 254 30.09 31.54 21.78
N ALA A 255 29.95 32.40 20.77
CA ALA A 255 30.66 33.67 20.71
C ALA A 255 30.28 34.59 21.88
N VAL A 256 28.98 34.69 22.18
CA VAL A 256 28.50 35.45 23.34
C VAL A 256 28.99 34.85 24.65
N ALA A 257 28.96 33.52 24.79
CA ALA A 257 29.48 32.85 25.98
C ALA A 257 30.98 33.13 26.18
N LEU A 258 31.77 33.07 25.11
CA LEU A 258 33.21 33.39 25.13
C LEU A 258 33.46 34.87 25.46
N GLU A 259 32.64 35.78 24.95
CA GLU A 259 32.71 37.21 25.29
C GLU A 259 32.45 37.43 26.79
N GLN A 260 31.42 36.78 27.35
CA GLN A 260 31.12 36.84 28.79
C GLN A 260 32.24 36.21 29.64
N GLU A 261 32.79 35.07 29.22
CA GLU A 261 33.92 34.42 29.89
C GLU A 261 35.16 35.32 29.92
N ASN A 262 35.48 35.97 28.79
CA ASN A 262 36.57 36.94 28.71
C ASN A 262 36.31 38.17 29.58
N ALA A 263 35.08 38.69 29.61
CA ALA A 263 34.73 39.80 30.47
C ALA A 263 34.91 39.43 31.96
N ALA A 264 34.44 38.25 32.37
CA ALA A 264 34.64 37.73 33.72
C ALA A 264 36.14 37.55 34.05
N LEU A 265 36.95 37.09 33.08
CA LEU A 265 38.40 36.94 33.24
C LEU A 265 39.10 38.29 33.40
N VAL A 266 38.70 39.31 32.64
CA VAL A 266 39.22 40.68 32.79
C VAL A 266 38.90 41.22 34.19
N GLU A 267 37.68 41.03 34.68
CA GLU A 267 37.29 41.43 36.04
C GLU A 267 38.07 40.65 37.12
N ALA A 268 38.27 39.35 36.95
CA ALA A 268 39.08 38.55 37.86
C ALA A 268 40.56 39.02 37.89
N MET A 269 41.12 39.37 36.73
CA MET A 269 42.48 39.93 36.64
C MET A 269 42.57 41.33 37.24
N ARG A 270 41.53 42.17 37.06
CA ARG A 270 41.42 43.47 37.74
C ARG A 270 41.40 43.30 39.25
N ALA A 271 40.63 42.34 39.78
CA ALA A 271 40.61 42.05 41.21
C ALA A 271 41.99 41.64 41.73
N LYS A 272 42.73 40.78 41.00
CA LYS A 272 44.12 40.43 41.34
C LYS A 272 45.07 41.63 41.30
N LEU A 273 44.91 42.52 40.32
CA LEU A 273 45.70 43.74 40.23
C LEU A 273 45.43 44.66 41.43
N VAL A 274 44.17 44.80 41.84
CA VAL A 274 43.79 45.57 43.02
C VAL A 274 44.35 44.93 44.30
N GLU A 275 44.30 43.60 44.43
CA GLU A 275 44.91 42.87 45.56
C GLU A 275 46.43 43.12 45.65
N ALA A 276 47.13 43.01 44.52
CA ALA A 276 48.56 43.30 44.44
C ALA A 276 48.88 44.77 44.75
N GLN A 277 48.07 45.71 44.25
CA GLN A 277 48.22 47.13 44.56
C GLN A 277 47.95 47.42 46.04
N ALA A 278 46.98 46.76 46.67
CA ALA A 278 46.68 46.90 48.09
C ALA A 278 47.82 46.40 49.00
N ALA A 279 48.63 45.45 48.53
CA ALA A 279 49.82 45.01 49.24
C ALA A 279 50.92 46.10 49.31
N VAL A 280 50.96 47.05 48.38
CA VAL A 280 51.98 48.11 48.34
C VAL A 280 51.86 49.08 49.52
N PRO A 281 50.68 49.67 49.84
CA PRO A 281 50.51 50.47 51.05
C PRO A 281 50.78 49.69 52.34
N LEU A 282 50.42 48.41 52.38
CA LEU A 282 50.64 47.57 53.57
C LEU A 282 52.15 47.35 53.80
N ALA A 283 52.89 47.02 52.74
CA ALA A 283 54.34 46.90 52.76
C ALA A 283 55.03 48.23 53.08
N LEU A 284 54.52 49.36 52.57
CA LEU A 284 55.02 50.70 52.88
C LEU A 284 54.80 51.06 54.36
N ALA A 285 53.62 50.73 54.91
CA ALA A 285 53.32 50.89 56.33
C ALA A 285 54.22 50.01 57.22
N GLU A 286 54.53 48.79 56.79
CA GLU A 286 55.48 47.90 57.47
C GLU A 286 56.92 48.43 57.40
N ALA A 287 57.35 48.99 56.26
CA ALA A 287 58.66 49.63 56.10
C ALA A 287 58.83 50.86 57.02
N LEU A 288 57.78 51.68 57.15
CA LEU A 288 57.73 52.80 58.10
C LEU A 288 57.78 52.31 59.56
N ARG A 289 57.02 51.26 59.91
CA ARG A 289 56.99 50.71 61.29
C ARG A 289 58.29 50.02 61.69
N SER A 290 58.94 49.32 60.75
CA SER A 290 60.22 48.64 60.97
C SER A 290 61.44 49.57 60.88
N GLY A 291 61.24 50.87 60.63
CA GLY A 291 62.28 51.88 60.59
C GLY A 291 63.17 51.82 59.34
N ARG A 292 62.76 51.09 58.29
CA ARG A 292 63.48 51.00 57.01
C ARG A 292 63.20 52.17 56.07
N LEU A 293 62.18 52.99 56.37
CA LEU A 293 61.82 54.18 55.60
C LEU A 293 61.56 55.34 56.57
N GLY A 294 62.19 56.50 56.34
CA GLY A 294 62.09 57.67 57.22
C GLY A 294 60.91 58.58 56.89
N VAL A 295 60.53 59.45 57.84
CA VAL A 295 59.44 60.43 57.64
C VAL A 295 59.75 61.39 56.49
N MET A 296 61.02 61.81 56.34
CA MET A 296 61.45 62.69 55.25
C MET A 296 61.38 61.99 53.87
N ASP A 297 61.63 60.68 53.81
CA ASP A 297 61.57 59.88 52.59
C ASP A 297 60.13 59.72 52.10
N TYR A 298 59.18 59.54 53.02
CA TYR A 298 57.75 59.50 52.69
C TYR A 298 57.24 60.83 52.10
N TYR A 299 57.67 61.96 52.67
CA TYR A 299 57.33 63.29 52.12
C TYR A 299 57.96 63.53 50.75
N GLN A 300 59.17 63.04 50.50
CA GLN A 300 59.79 63.09 49.17
C GLN A 300 59.01 62.25 48.14
N LEU A 301 58.61 61.03 48.51
CA LEU A 301 57.80 60.17 47.64
C LEU A 301 56.46 60.82 47.29
N LYS A 302 55.76 61.39 48.29
CA LYS A 302 54.53 62.19 48.10
C LYS A 302 54.73 63.37 47.15
N ASN A 303 55.86 64.07 47.23
CA ASN A 303 56.14 65.20 46.34
C ASN A 303 56.39 64.76 44.90
N ILE A 304 57.07 63.62 44.70
CA ILE A 304 57.30 63.06 43.36
C ILE A 304 55.98 62.56 42.75
N GLU A 305 55.11 61.90 43.53
CA GLU A 305 53.75 61.54 43.10
C GLU A 305 52.97 62.78 42.66
N ALA A 306 52.97 63.85 43.47
CA ALA A 306 52.27 65.10 43.14
C ALA A 306 52.82 65.77 41.86
N ASP A 307 54.14 65.77 41.63
CA ASP A 307 54.72 66.28 40.38
C ASP A 307 54.34 65.41 39.17
N THR A 308 54.26 64.09 39.38
CA THR A 308 53.86 63.13 38.34
C THR A 308 52.38 63.31 37.97
N ASP A 309 51.49 63.45 38.95
CA ASP A 309 50.06 63.70 38.74
C ASP A 309 49.82 65.05 38.03
N MET A 310 50.58 66.09 38.42
CA MET A 310 50.54 67.37 37.70
C MET A 310 51.01 67.22 36.25
N ARG A 311 52.09 66.48 35.99
CA ARG A 311 52.58 66.24 34.61
C ARG A 311 51.60 65.42 33.78
N GLU A 312 50.97 64.40 34.36
CA GLU A 312 49.98 63.57 33.66
C GLU A 312 48.72 64.38 33.33
N SER A 313 48.24 65.20 34.27
CA SER A 313 47.08 66.08 34.05
C SER A 313 47.38 67.17 33.01
N ILE A 314 48.57 67.76 33.01
CA ILE A 314 49.02 68.69 31.94
C ILE A 314 49.11 67.97 30.60
N SER A 315 49.62 66.73 30.58
CA SER A 315 49.70 65.92 29.35
C SER A 315 48.31 65.59 28.80
N ARG A 316 47.36 65.16 29.63
CA ARG A 316 45.96 64.93 29.21
C ARG A 316 45.27 66.21 28.73
N ALA A 317 45.54 67.35 29.37
CA ALA A 317 45.02 68.64 28.93
C ALA A 317 45.61 69.07 27.57
N SER A 318 46.89 68.76 27.31
CA SER A 318 47.54 69.00 26.01
C SER A 318 47.05 68.05 24.91
N SER A 319 46.60 66.84 25.25
CA SER A 319 46.04 65.86 24.31
C SER A 319 44.59 66.14 23.92
N GLY A 320 43.91 67.07 24.63
CA GLY A 320 42.48 67.33 24.52
C GLY A 320 42.03 68.19 23.34
N ASN A 321 42.80 68.33 22.25
CA ASN A 321 42.38 69.12 21.08
C ASN A 321 42.83 68.56 19.73
N ILE A 322 42.63 67.25 19.51
CA ILE A 322 42.59 66.68 18.16
C ILE A 322 41.17 66.15 17.93
N PRO A 323 40.37 66.76 17.03
CA PRO A 323 39.09 66.18 16.64
C PRO A 323 39.37 64.97 15.75
N GLU A 324 39.24 63.76 16.29
CA GLU A 324 39.13 62.57 15.45
C GLU A 324 37.77 62.60 14.74
N GLY A 325 37.83 62.88 13.43
CA GLY A 325 36.68 62.86 12.55
C GLY A 325 36.01 61.49 12.55
N GLY A 326 34.70 61.50 12.76
CA GLY A 326 33.85 60.35 12.51
C GLY A 326 33.94 59.94 11.05
N SER A 327 34.49 58.75 10.79
CA SER A 327 34.31 58.02 9.53
C SER A 327 33.13 57.05 9.67
N GLY A 328 31.92 57.62 9.72
CA GLY A 328 30.71 56.89 9.39
C GLY A 328 30.54 56.90 7.87
N THR A 329 30.96 55.83 7.17
CA THR A 329 30.46 55.57 5.80
C THR A 329 30.33 54.07 5.52
N SER A 330 29.06 53.66 5.41
CA SER A 330 28.51 52.83 4.33
C SER A 330 29.29 51.58 3.90
N GLY A 331 28.91 50.42 4.45
CA GLY A 331 29.16 49.11 3.88
C GLY A 331 27.86 48.46 3.41
N THR A 332 27.38 48.84 2.24
CA THR A 332 26.43 48.06 1.44
C THR A 332 27.05 46.70 1.08
N ARG A 333 26.43 45.61 1.51
CA ARG A 333 26.10 44.43 0.70
C ARG A 333 25.21 43.47 1.48
#